data_AF-A0A0A1MCA1-F1
#
_entry.id   AF-A0A0A1MCA1-F1
#
_cell.length_a   1.000
_cell.length_b   1.000
_cell.length_c   1.000
_cell.angle_alpha   90.00
_cell.angle_beta   90.00
_cell.angle_gamma   90.00
#
_symmetry.space_group_name_H-M   'P 1'
#
loop_
_entity.id
_entity.type
_entity.pdbx_description
1 polymer ?
#
loop_
_entity_poly.entity_id
_entity_poly.type
_entity_poly.pdbx_seq_one_letter_code
_entity_poly.pdbx_strand_id
1 'polypeptide(L)' 'MSKKTIYFLCTGNSCRSQMAEGWAKKYLGDAWEVKSAGIEAHV' A
#
# COMPACT_ATOMS: atom_id res chain seq x y z
N MET A 1 3.68 4.49 -20.75
CA MET A 1 2.98 5.34 -19.75
C MET A 1 3.63 5.11 -18.40
N SER A 2 3.81 6.12 -17.55
CA SER A 2 4.31 5.89 -16.20
C SER A 2 3.22 5.20 -15.37
N LYS A 3 3.59 4.20 -14.58
CA LYS A 3 2.68 3.59 -13.61
C LYS A 3 2.18 4.68 -12.65
N LYS A 4 0.88 4.67 -12.36
CA LYS A 4 0.33 5.55 -11.33
C LYS A 4 0.73 5.01 -9.96
N THR A 5 0.86 5.88 -8.97
CA THR A 5 1.20 5.47 -7.61
C THR A 5 -0.03 5.52 -6.72
N ILE A 6 -0.25 4.46 -5.94
CA ILE A 6 -1.26 4.39 -4.89
C ILE A 6 -0.57 4.16 -3.54
N TYR A 7 -0.99 4.91 -2.52
CA TYR A 7 -0.37 4.88 -1.20
C TYR A 7 -1.45 4.74 -0.12
N PHE A 8 -1.46 3.58 0.56
CA PHE A 8 -2.42 3.30 1.63
C PHE A 8 -1.88 3.73 3.00
N LEU A 9 -2.66 4.53 3.73
CA LEU A 9 -2.28 5.06 5.04
C LEU A 9 -3.21 4.53 6.14
N CYS A 10 -2.63 4.19 7.29
CA CYS A 10 -3.41 4.03 8.53
C CYS A 10 -2.62 4.52 9.75
N THR A 11 -3.16 4.38 10.97
CA THR A 11 -2.47 4.88 12.18
C THR A 11 -1.10 4.24 12.37
N GLY A 12 -0.98 2.92 12.18
CA GLY A 12 0.31 2.24 12.18
C GLY A 12 0.38 1.13 11.13
N ASN A 13 1.52 1.01 10.45
CA ASN A 13 1.66 0.21 9.23
C ASN A 13 1.70 -1.32 9.45
N SER A 14 0.72 -1.88 10.15
CA SER A 14 0.74 -3.27 10.63
C SER A 14 -0.41 -4.15 10.14
N CYS A 15 -1.61 -3.59 9.94
CA CYS A 15 -2.81 -4.40 9.64
C CYS A 15 -3.49 -3.97 8.33
N ARG A 16 -4.38 -2.96 8.39
CA ARG A 16 -5.23 -2.54 7.26
C ARG A 16 -4.42 -2.10 6.04
N SER A 17 -3.37 -1.30 6.26
CA SER A 17 -2.52 -0.77 5.20
C SER A 17 -1.69 -1.87 4.54
N GLN A 18 -1.16 -2.84 5.30
CA GLN A 18 -0.45 -4.00 4.75
C GLN A 18 -1.37 -4.95 3.97
N MET A 19 -2.57 -5.26 4.49
CA MET A 19 -3.55 -6.06 3.76
C MET A 19 -3.95 -5.38 2.44
N ALA A 20 -4.19 -4.07 2.46
CA ALA A 20 -4.53 -3.30 1.26
C ALA A 20 -3.40 -3.33 0.23
N GLU A 21 -2.15 -3.15 0.65
CA GLU A 21 -0.98 -3.26 -0.23
C GLU A 21 -0.87 -4.66 -0.88
N GLY A 22 -1.05 -5.73 -0.10
CA GLY A 22 -0.98 -7.11 -0.62
C GLY A 22 -2.03 -7.38 -1.69
N TRP A 23 -3.28 -7.00 -1.44
CA TRP A 23 -4.36 -7.15 -2.42
C TRP A 23 -4.17 -6.26 -3.64
N ALA A 24 -3.77 -5.00 -3.44
CA ALA A 24 -3.53 -4.09 -4.56
C ALA A 24 -2.35 -4.53 -5.42
N LYS A 25 -1.28 -5.09 -4.86
CA LYS A 25 -0.20 -5.70 -5.65
C LYS A 25 -0.71 -6.86 -6.52
N LYS A 26 -1.59 -7.71 -5.96
CA LYS A 26 -2.20 -8.82 -6.69
C LYS A 26 -3.09 -8.38 -7.86
N TYR A 27 -3.89 -7.32 -7.67
CA TYR A 27 -4.88 -6.90 -8.67
C TYR A 27 -4.44 -5.75 -9.59
N LEU A 28 -3.49 -4.93 -9.15
CA LEU A 28 -3.12 -3.66 -9.79
C LEU A 28 -1.63 -3.56 -10.14
N GLY A 29 -0.79 -4.55 -9.78
CA GLY A 29 0.68 -4.45 -9.88
C GLY A 29 1.23 -4.19 -11.30
N ASP A 30 0.47 -4.55 -12.34
CA ASP A 30 0.86 -4.27 -13.73
C ASP A 30 0.71 -2.80 -14.11
N ALA A 31 -0.25 -2.09 -13.52
CA ALA A 31 -0.59 -0.70 -13.85
C ALA A 31 -0.19 0.30 -12.75
N TRP A 32 0.04 -0.16 -11.53
CA TRP A 32 0.26 0.69 -10.36
C TRP A 32 1.52 0.33 -9.59
N GLU A 33 2.20 1.37 -9.11
CA GLU A 33 3.16 1.28 -8.01
C GLU A 33 2.38 1.35 -6.70
N VAL A 34 2.46 0.30 -5.87
CA VAL A 34 1.62 0.13 -4.67
C VAL A 34 2.50 0.22 -3.42
N LYS A 35 2.14 1.12 -2.50
CA LYS A 35 2.86 1.34 -1.24
C LYS A 35 1.90 1.43 -0.04
N SER A 36 2.42 1.22 1.17
CA SER A 36 1.69 1.48 2.42
C SER A 36 2.57 2.10 3.52
N ALA A 37 1.95 2.89 4.40
CA ALA A 37 2.61 3.52 5.54
C ALA A 37 1.63 3.80 6.69
N GLY A 38 2.18 4.25 7.82
CA GLY A 38 1.41 4.76 8.94
C GLY A 38 2.11 5.91 9.64
N ILE A 39 1.38 6.59 10.53
CA ILE A 39 1.92 7.72 11.31
C ILE A 39 3.04 7.22 12.23
N GLU A 40 2.84 6.05 12.82
CA GLU A 40 3.84 5.33 13.58
C GLU A 40 4.12 4.00 12.88
N ALA A 41 5.37 3.73 12.51
CA ALA A 41 5.77 2.40 12.07
C ALA A 41 5.87 1.50 13.30
N HIS A 42 4.73 1.15 13.90
CA HIS A 42 4.68 0.16 14.96
C HIS A 42 5.09 -1.20 14.40
N VAL A 43 6.05 -1.82 15.09
CA VAL A 43 6.59 -3.17 14.84
C VAL A 43 5.47 -4.21 14.83
#